data_AF-A0AAD8CAS0-F1
#
_entry.id   AF-A0AAD8CAS0-F1
#
_cell.length_a   1.000
_cell.length_b   1.000
_cell.length_c   1.000
_cell.angle_alpha   90.00
_cell.angle_beta   90.00
_cell.angle_gamma   90.00
#
_symmetry.space_group_name_H-M   'P 1'
#
loop_
_entity.id
_entity.type
_entity.pdbx_description
1 polymer ?
#
loop_
_entity_poly.entity_id
_entity_poly.type
_entity_poly.pdbx_seq_one_letter_code
_entity_poly.pdbx_strand_id
1 'polypeptide(L)'
;MGSGRIEKVIGSGHIEKVMGSGRIEKVIGSGRIEKVMGSGRIEKVMGSGRIEKVMGSGRIEKVMGSGRIEKVMGSWRIEKLMGSGAY
;
A
#
# COMPACT_ATOMS: atom_id res chain seq x y z
N MET A 1 -14.52 -6.47 10.89
CA MET A 1 -13.77 -6.76 9.65
C MET A 1 -14.74 -6.59 8.50
N GLY A 2 -14.63 -5.50 7.74
CA GLY A 2 -15.53 -5.22 6.61
C GLY A 2 -14.79 -5.32 5.29
N SER A 3 -15.52 -5.68 4.23
CA SER A 3 -15.06 -5.44 2.86
C SER A 3 -15.34 -3.98 2.50
N GLY A 4 -14.34 -3.29 1.95
CA GLY A 4 -14.45 -1.86 1.64
C GLY A 4 -13.81 -1.50 0.31
N ARG A 5 -14.43 -0.54 -0.39
CA ARG A 5 -13.79 0.14 -1.53
C ARG A 5 -13.39 1.54 -1.07
N ILE A 6 -12.10 1.84 -1.18
CA ILE A 6 -11.57 3.17 -0.94
C ILE A 6 -11.13 3.71 -2.30
N GLU A 7 -11.84 4.71 -2.81
CA GLU A 7 -11.50 5.30 -4.10
C GLU A 7 -10.21 6.13 -4.01
N LYS A 8 -10.04 6.91 -2.94
CA LYS A 8 -8.90 7.81 -2.83
C LYS A 8 -8.50 8.06 -1.38
N VAL A 9 -7.22 7.87 -1.09
CA VAL A 9 -6.56 8.35 0.13
C VAL A 9 -5.56 9.42 -0.30
N ILE A 10 -5.71 10.64 0.22
CA ILE A 10 -4.75 11.73 -0.01
C ILE A 10 -4.29 12.25 1.34
N GLY A 11 -2.98 12.33 1.56
CA GLY A 11 -2.47 13.01 2.74
C GLY A 11 -1.00 12.74 3.01
N SER A 12 -0.39 13.66 3.76
CA SER A 12 0.87 13.44 4.44
C SER A 12 0.59 13.02 5.87
N GLY A 13 0.98 11.82 6.28
CA GLY A 13 0.63 11.33 7.61
C GLY A 13 1.14 9.92 7.91
N HIS A 14 0.96 9.52 9.16
CA HIS A 14 1.32 8.20 9.65
C HIS A 14 0.05 7.37 9.80
N ILE A 15 -0.01 6.23 9.11
CA ILE A 15 -1.10 5.26 9.24
C ILE A 15 -0.56 4.07 10.02
N GLU A 16 -0.98 3.93 11.28
CA GLU A 16 -0.51 2.82 12.12
C GLU A 16 -1.01 1.46 11.61
N LYS A 17 -2.30 1.37 11.25
CA LYS A 17 -2.90 0.09 10.88
C LYS A 17 -4.02 0.22 9.85
N VAL A 18 -3.90 -0.53 8.77
CA VAL A 18 -4.98 -0.79 7.80
C VAL A 18 -5.36 -2.26 7.93
N MET A 19 -6.62 -2.54 8.26
CA MET A 19 -7.15 -3.91 8.37
C MET A 19 -8.41 -4.09 7.53
N GLY A 20 -8.43 -5.09 6.66
CA GLY A 20 -9.65 -5.46 5.94
C GLY A 20 -9.40 -6.11 4.60
N SER A 21 -10.47 -6.61 4.00
CA SER A 21 -10.47 -7.00 2.60
C SER A 21 -10.98 -5.84 1.75
N GLY A 22 -10.33 -5.51 0.64
CA GLY A 22 -10.77 -4.31 -0.08
C GLY A 22 -9.95 -3.91 -1.30
N ARG A 23 -10.53 -2.99 -2.08
CA ARG A 23 -9.87 -2.35 -3.21
C ARG A 23 -9.56 -0.90 -2.84
N ILE A 24 -8.29 -0.53 -2.97
CA ILE A 24 -7.83 0.85 -2.87
C ILE A 24 -7.41 1.28 -4.27
N GLU A 25 -8.13 2.22 -4.87
CA GLU A 25 -7.78 2.66 -6.23
C GLU A 25 -6.58 3.60 -6.23
N LYS A 26 -6.52 4.53 -5.27
CA LYS A 26 -5.45 5.52 -5.26
C LYS A 26 -5.03 5.93 -3.86
N VAL A 27 -3.75 5.79 -3.58
CA VAL A 27 -3.08 6.37 -2.41
C VAL A 27 -2.11 7.44 -2.93
N ILE A 28 -2.26 8.68 -2.46
CA ILE A 28 -1.40 9.79 -2.85
C ILE A 28 -0.87 10.47 -1.60
N GLY A 29 0.45 10.54 -1.45
CA GLY A 29 1.08 11.37 -0.44
C GLY A 29 2.40 10.85 0.09
N SER A 30 2.94 11.60 1.04
CA SER A 30 4.20 11.32 1.72
C SER A 30 3.89 10.89 3.15
N GLY A 31 4.04 9.60 3.45
CA GLY A 31 3.57 9.04 4.71
C GLY A 31 4.12 7.66 5.01
N ARG A 32 4.05 7.25 6.28
CA ARG A 32 4.48 5.92 6.73
C ARG A 32 3.24 5.08 7.06
N ILE A 33 3.20 3.86 6.53
CA ILE A 33 2.20 2.86 6.88
C ILE A 33 2.92 1.76 7.63
N GLU A 34 2.61 1.58 8.90
CA GLU A 34 3.32 0.55 9.69
C GLU A 34 2.80 -0.85 9.36
N LYS A 35 1.48 -1.04 9.34
CA LYS A 35 0.88 -2.36 9.12
C LYS A 35 -0.30 -2.31 8.17
N VAL A 36 -0.21 -3.06 7.09
CA VAL A 36 -1.34 -3.43 6.23
C VAL A 36 -1.62 -4.90 6.43
N MET A 37 -2.83 -5.24 6.88
CA MET A 37 -3.25 -6.63 7.08
C MET A 37 -4.56 -6.90 6.34
N GLY A 38 -4.56 -7.87 5.43
CA GLY A 38 -5.79 -8.36 4.81
C GLY A 38 -5.60 -8.82 3.37
N SER A 39 -6.73 -8.91 2.66
CA SER A 39 -6.78 -9.37 1.29
C SER A 39 -7.29 -8.29 0.34
N GLY A 40 -6.46 -7.82 -0.60
CA GLY A 40 -6.86 -6.63 -1.36
C GLY A 40 -6.07 -6.30 -2.62
N ARG A 41 -6.61 -5.35 -3.38
CA ARG A 41 -5.97 -4.80 -4.58
C ARG A 41 -5.72 -3.32 -4.38
N ILE A 42 -4.48 -2.89 -4.58
CA ILE A 42 -4.09 -1.48 -4.61
C ILE A 42 -3.70 -1.15 -6.05
N GLU A 43 -4.43 -0.26 -6.72
CA GLU A 43 -4.10 0.04 -8.12
C GLU A 43 -2.93 1.02 -8.23
N LYS A 44 -2.98 2.12 -7.48
CA LYS A 44 -1.97 3.17 -7.58
C LYS A 44 -1.56 3.67 -6.21
N VAL A 45 -0.27 3.59 -5.92
CA VAL A 45 0.39 4.30 -4.83
C VAL A 45 1.30 5.35 -5.45
N MET A 46 1.12 6.62 -5.09
CA MET A 46 1.93 7.73 -5.58
C MET A 46 2.49 8.53 -4.39
N GLY A 47 3.81 8.58 -4.26
CA GLY A 47 4.49 9.47 -3.31
C GLY A 47 5.74 8.88 -2.66
N SER A 48 6.25 9.60 -1.68
CA SER A 48 7.44 9.27 -0.90
C SER A 48 7.01 8.71 0.46
N GLY A 49 6.69 7.42 0.50
CA GLY A 49 6.17 6.78 1.70
C GLY A 49 6.79 5.43 2.03
N ARG A 50 6.82 5.05 3.31
CA ARG A 50 7.39 3.77 3.76
C ARG A 50 6.28 2.87 4.26
N ILE A 51 6.21 1.64 3.75
CA ILE A 51 5.33 0.58 4.24
C ILE A 51 6.19 -0.44 4.96
N GLU A 52 6.06 -0.55 6.29
CA GLU A 52 6.92 -1.46 7.05
C GLU A 52 6.49 -2.91 6.91
N LYS A 53 5.20 -3.19 7.11
CA LYS A 53 4.68 -4.56 7.12
C LYS A 53 3.41 -4.66 6.32
N VAL A 54 3.44 -5.55 5.32
CA VAL A 54 2.26 -5.99 4.58
C VAL A 54 2.04 -7.47 4.87
N MET A 55 0.85 -7.84 5.31
CA MET A 55 0.46 -9.19 5.68
C MET A 55 -0.84 -9.59 4.98
N GLY A 56 -0.86 -10.77 4.37
CA GLY A 56 -2.06 -11.34 3.77
C GLY A 56 -1.87 -11.68 2.30
N SER A 57 -2.84 -11.38 1.45
CA SER A 57 -2.79 -11.70 0.02
C SER A 57 -3.31 -10.58 -0.85
N GLY A 58 -2.64 -10.27 -1.96
CA GLY A 58 -3.10 -9.14 -2.75
C GLY A 58 -2.21 -8.77 -3.92
N ARG A 59 -2.59 -7.69 -4.58
CA ARG A 59 -1.84 -7.11 -5.69
C ARG A 59 -1.68 -5.61 -5.52
N ILE A 60 -0.50 -5.12 -5.81
CA ILE A 60 -0.23 -3.70 -6.02
C ILE A 60 0.14 -3.53 -7.49
N GLU A 61 -0.66 -2.81 -8.28
CA GLU A 61 -0.37 -2.67 -9.71
C GLU A 61 0.74 -1.67 -9.98
N LYS A 62 0.65 -0.47 -9.39
CA LYS A 62 1.58 0.63 -9.66
C LYS A 62 1.99 1.30 -8.38
N VAL A 63 3.29 1.34 -8.13
CA VAL A 63 3.91 2.19 -7.12
C VAL A 63 4.78 3.21 -7.85
N MET A 64 4.50 4.49 -7.63
CA MET A 64 5.24 5.62 -8.20
C MET A 64 5.81 6.49 -7.09
N GLY A 65 7.12 6.74 -7.11
CA GLY A 65 7.81 7.59 -6.13
C GLY A 65 8.96 6.88 -5.43
N SER A 66 9.52 7.51 -4.41
CA SER A 66 10.70 7.05 -3.66
C SER A 66 10.34 6.17 -2.45
N GLY A 67 9.17 5.54 -2.48
CA GLY A 67 8.67 4.77 -1.35
C GLY A 67 9.39 3.44 -1.11
N ARG A 68 9.42 2.96 0.14
CA ARG A 68 10.02 1.67 0.50
C ARG A 68 8.98 0.72 1.06
N ILE A 69 9.01 -0.55 0.65
CA ILE A 69 8.35 -1.62 1.39
C ILE A 69 9.44 -2.43 2.10
N GLU A 70 9.28 -2.76 3.37
CA GLU A 70 10.34 -3.46 4.12
C GLU A 70 10.05 -4.93 4.36
N LYS A 71 8.79 -5.27 4.62
CA LYS A 71 8.42 -6.64 4.90
C LYS A 71 7.07 -6.96 4.30
N VAL A 72 7.07 -7.97 3.44
CA VAL A 72 5.87 -8.50 2.82
C VAL A 72 5.75 -9.97 3.23
N MET A 73 4.66 -10.31 3.91
CA MET A 73 4.34 -11.67 4.34
C MET A 73 3.03 -12.12 3.70
N GLY A 74 3.04 -13.35 3.16
CA GLY A 74 1.94 -13.90 2.38
C GLY A 74 2.04 -13.58 0.89
N SER A 75 0.96 -13.80 0.16
CA SER A 75 0.97 -13.80 -1.31
C SER A 75 0.67 -12.42 -1.88
N TRP A 76 1.68 -11.55 -1.91
CA TRP A 76 1.60 -10.25 -2.56
C TRP A 76 2.38 -10.22 -3.86
N ARG A 77 1.81 -9.58 -4.87
CA ARG A 77 2.50 -9.28 -6.12
C ARG A 77 2.50 -7.80 -6.39
N ILE A 78 3.60 -7.33 -6.95
CA ILE A 78 3.77 -5.94 -7.33
C ILE A 78 4.16 -5.91 -8.79
N GLU A 79 3.28 -5.35 -9.62
CA GLU A 79 3.41 -5.47 -11.08
C GLU A 79 4.33 -4.40 -11.65
N LYS A 80 4.24 -3.17 -11.15
CA LYS A 80 5.03 -2.07 -11.69
C LYS A 80 5.51 -1.11 -10.62
N LEU A 81 6.77 -0.74 -10.79
CA LEU A 81 7.50 0.15 -9.93
C LEU A 81 8.23 1.22 -10.70
N MET A 82 7.97 2.48 -10.36
CA MET A 82 8.60 3.62 -11.02
C MET A 82 9.04 4.65 -9.99
N GLY A 83 10.36 4.77 -9.79
CA GLY A 83 10.97 5.69 -8.85
C GLY A 83 12.15 5.05 -8.12
N SER A 84 12.79 5.78 -7.21
CA SER A 84 13.95 5.32 -6.45
C SER A 84 13.60 4.46 -5.22
N GLY A 85 12.37 3.94 -5.19
CA GLY A 85 11.87 3.10 -4.10
C GLY A 85 12.49 1.70 -4.07
N ALA A 86 12.60 1.12 -2.88
CA ALA A 86 13.12 -0.24 -2.65
C ALA A 86 12.03 -1.18 -2.09
N TYR A 87 12.19 -2.47 -2.36
CA TYR A 87 11.32 -3.57 -1.87
C TYR A 87 11.96 -4.39 -0.79
#